data_AF-A0A2V7TVP1-F1
#
_entry.id   AF-A0A2V7TVP1-F1
#
_cell.length_a   1.000
_cell.length_b   1.000
_cell.length_c   1.000
_cell.angle_alpha   90.00
_cell.angle_beta   90.00
_cell.angle_gamma   90.00
#
_symmetry.space_group_name_H-M   'P 1'
#
loop_
_entity.id
_entity.type
_entity.pdbx_description
1 polymer ?
#
loop_
_entity_poly.entity_id
_entity_poly.type
_entity_poly.pdbx_seq_one_letter_code
_entity_poly.pdbx_strand_id
1 'polypeptide(L)'
;ALIWHYASTPPEWKPVVSGALALLLFGSCFLALGVFVSTLTRNQIVAGILSFCLFLGVWTLGWADDPSAGPVMKALAYLGVTTHMEDLVKGVVDLKDLVFYLSFIVFGLFLAHQSVQSQRWRA
;
A
#
# COMPACT_ATOMS: atom_id res chain seq x y z
N ALA A 1 -18.77 -9.51 -15.92
CA ALA A 1 -19.84 -10.45 -16.32
C ALA A 1 -19.82 -10.77 -17.81
N LEU A 2 -19.86 -9.77 -18.71
CA LEU A 2 -19.83 -9.99 -20.18
C LEU A 2 -18.63 -10.84 -20.65
N ILE A 3 -17.42 -10.51 -20.18
CA ILE A 3 -16.18 -11.19 -20.59
C ILE A 3 -16.19 -12.68 -20.20
N TRP A 4 -16.85 -13.04 -19.10
CA TRP A 4 -16.94 -14.42 -18.62
C TRP A 4 -17.91 -15.28 -19.44
N HIS A 5 -18.91 -14.67 -20.06
CA HIS A 5 -19.90 -15.36 -20.87
C HIS A 5 -19.54 -15.42 -22.36
N TYR A 6 -18.79 -14.43 -22.86
CA TYR A 6 -18.51 -14.29 -24.29
C TYR A 6 -17.06 -14.59 -24.69
N ALA A 7 -16.15 -14.83 -23.73
CA ALA A 7 -14.79 -15.23 -24.05
C ALA A 7 -14.69 -16.72 -24.38
N SER A 8 -13.97 -17.06 -25.45
CA SER A 8 -13.66 -18.42 -25.87
C SER A 8 -12.80 -19.17 -24.84
N THR A 9 -11.96 -18.45 -24.09
CA THR A 9 -11.29 -18.91 -22.88
C THR A 9 -11.75 -18.04 -21.70
N PRO A 10 -12.54 -18.58 -20.75
CA PRO A 10 -12.95 -17.80 -19.59
C PRO A 10 -11.70 -17.35 -18.81
N PRO A 11 -11.65 -16.10 -18.33
CA PRO A 11 -10.52 -15.63 -17.55
C PRO A 11 -10.31 -16.52 -16.32
N GLU A 12 -9.08 -16.63 -15.83
CA GLU A 12 -8.85 -17.36 -14.59
C GLU A 12 -9.36 -16.53 -13.40
N TRP A 13 -10.30 -17.08 -12.61
CA TRP A 13 -10.95 -16.30 -11.54
C TRP A 13 -9.99 -15.98 -10.39
N LYS A 14 -8.96 -16.82 -10.21
CA LYS A 14 -7.97 -16.68 -9.13
C LYS A 14 -7.18 -15.37 -9.24
N PRO A 15 -6.44 -15.07 -10.34
CA PRO A 15 -5.80 -13.77 -10.54
C PRO A 15 -6.75 -12.57 -10.48
N VAL A 16 -7.99 -12.73 -10.92
CA VAL A 16 -8.98 -11.64 -10.89
C VAL A 16 -9.34 -11.27 -9.46
N VAL A 17 -9.64 -12.26 -8.62
CA VAL A 17 -10.00 -12.03 -7.21
C VAL A 17 -8.79 -11.56 -6.41
N SER A 18 -7.63 -12.20 -6.58
CA SER A 18 -6.41 -11.81 -5.87
C SER A 18 -5.89 -10.44 -6.31
N GLY A 19 -6.01 -10.09 -7.59
CA GLY A 19 -5.68 -8.76 -8.10
C GLY A 19 -6.62 -7.68 -7.56
N ALA A 20 -7.92 -7.96 -7.45
CA ALA A 20 -8.87 -7.05 -6.80
C ALA A 20 -8.55 -6.86 -5.31
N LEU A 21 -8.18 -7.94 -4.61
CA LEU A 21 -7.72 -7.88 -3.21
C LEU A 21 -6.43 -7.06 -3.09
N ALA A 22 -5.47 -7.26 -4.00
CA ALA A 22 -4.22 -6.49 -4.03
C ALA A 22 -4.48 -4.99 -4.17
N LEU A 23 -5.34 -4.61 -5.14
CA LEU A 23 -5.71 -3.21 -5.35
C LEU A 23 -6.42 -2.61 -4.13
N LEU A 24 -7.29 -3.38 -3.48
CA LEU A 24 -7.98 -2.94 -2.27
C LEU A 24 -7.00 -2.69 -1.12
N LEU A 25 -6.07 -3.63 -0.88
CA LEU A 25 -5.06 -3.51 0.18
C LEU A 25 -4.07 -2.37 -0.11
N PHE A 26 -3.60 -2.27 -1.34
CA PHE A 26 -2.70 -1.21 -1.81
C PHE A 26 -3.37 0.17 -1.68
N GLY A 27 -4.60 0.31 -2.17
CA GLY A 27 -5.39 1.54 -2.01
C GLY A 27 -5.68 1.87 -0.55
N SER A 28 -5.92 0.87 0.30
CA SER A 28 -6.13 1.07 1.74
C SER A 28 -4.87 1.59 2.45
N CYS A 29 -3.68 1.15 2.04
CA CYS A 29 -2.42 1.72 2.53
C CYS A 29 -2.30 3.20 2.17
N PHE A 30 -2.74 3.55 0.96
CA PHE A 30 -2.74 4.95 0.51
C PHE A 30 -3.73 5.80 1.30
N LEU A 31 -4.93 5.27 1.57
CA LEU A 31 -5.87 5.97 2.42
C LEU A 31 -5.37 6.13 3.85
N ALA A 32 -4.78 5.09 4.45
CA ALA A 32 -4.26 5.15 5.82
C ALA A 32 -3.14 6.20 5.98
N LEU A 33 -2.16 6.21 5.07
CA LEU A 33 -1.08 7.20 5.10
C LEU A 33 -1.58 8.61 4.78
N GLY A 34 -2.45 8.76 3.78
CA GLY A 34 -3.02 10.06 3.40
C GLY A 34 -3.84 10.67 4.54
N VAL A 35 -4.62 9.84 5.25
CA VAL A 35 -5.34 10.26 6.45
C VAL A 35 -4.37 10.75 7.52
N PHE A 36 -3.28 10.01 7.82
CA PHE A 36 -2.26 10.48 8.76
C PHE A 36 -1.62 11.81 8.34
N VAL A 37 -1.26 11.97 7.07
CA VAL A 37 -0.66 13.23 6.58
C VAL A 37 -1.65 14.39 6.70
N SER A 38 -2.94 14.14 6.44
CA SER A 38 -4.00 15.15 6.55
C SER A 38 -4.17 15.69 7.97
N THR A 39 -3.88 14.89 9.01
CA THR A 39 -3.98 15.36 10.40
C THR A 39 -2.80 16.26 10.79
N LEU A 40 -1.72 16.26 10.00
CA LEU A 40 -0.50 17.01 10.27
C LEU A 40 -0.50 18.43 9.67
N THR A 41 -1.41 18.73 8.74
CA THR A 41 -1.51 20.02 8.06
C THR A 41 -2.94 20.55 8.06
N ARG A 42 -3.10 21.87 8.23
CA ARG A 42 -4.40 22.54 8.09
C ARG A 42 -4.78 22.80 6.64
N ASN A 43 -3.81 22.81 5.73
CA ASN A 43 -4.02 23.10 4.31
C ASN A 43 -4.15 21.78 3.51
N GLN A 44 -5.34 21.57 2.92
CA GLN A 44 -5.67 20.38 2.12
C GLN A 44 -4.76 20.21 0.89
N ILE A 45 -4.37 21.30 0.24
CA ILE A 45 -3.47 21.26 -0.92
C ILE A 45 -2.10 20.72 -0.48
N VAL A 46 -1.57 21.23 0.64
CA VAL A 46 -0.30 20.77 1.19
C VAL A 46 -0.39 19.30 1.63
N ALA A 47 -1.53 18.89 2.21
CA ALA A 47 -1.79 17.49 2.59
C ALA A 47 -1.70 16.55 1.39
N GLY A 48 -2.35 16.93 0.28
CA GLY A 48 -2.36 16.16 -0.95
C GLY A 48 -0.96 15.99 -1.54
N ILE A 49 -0.19 17.08 -1.64
CA ILE A 49 1.18 17.06 -2.17
C ILE A 49 2.09 16.18 -1.29
N LEU A 50 2.05 16.36 0.03
CA LEU A 50 2.88 15.57 0.95
C LEU A 50 2.53 14.07 0.89
N SER A 51 1.24 13.75 0.84
CA SER A 51 0.79 12.36 0.71
C SER A 51 1.31 11.75 -0.59
N PHE A 52 1.19 12.46 -1.71
CA PHE A 52 1.69 12.02 -3.01
C PHE A 52 3.22 11.82 -3.01
N CYS A 53 3.99 12.77 -2.45
CA CYS A 53 5.44 12.64 -2.32
C CYS A 53 5.84 11.41 -1.48
N LEU A 54 5.15 11.16 -0.38
CA LEU A 54 5.39 9.99 0.47
C LEU A 54 5.05 8.69 -0.25
N PHE A 55 3.95 8.65 -1.03
CA PHE A 55 3.62 7.48 -1.85
C PHE A 55 4.66 7.22 -2.91
N LEU A 56 5.10 8.25 -3.64
CA LEU A 56 6.19 8.10 -4.61
C LEU A 56 7.45 7.56 -3.93
N GLY A 57 7.81 8.08 -2.75
CA GLY A 57 8.96 7.62 -1.99
C GLY A 57 8.88 6.14 -1.60
N VAL A 58 7.73 5.68 -1.09
CA VAL A 58 7.53 4.26 -0.73
C VAL A 58 7.44 3.37 -1.98
N TRP A 59 6.86 3.87 -3.07
CA TRP A 59 6.74 3.12 -4.32
C TRP A 59 8.10 2.83 -4.94
N THR A 60 9.03 3.79 -4.94
CA THR A 60 10.36 3.60 -5.53
C THR A 60 11.27 2.68 -4.71
N LEU A 61 10.94 2.41 -3.43
CA LEU A 61 11.71 1.46 -2.61
C LEU A 61 11.77 0.06 -3.23
N GLY A 62 10.70 -0.37 -3.91
CA GLY A 62 10.68 -1.66 -4.58
C GLY A 62 11.67 -1.78 -5.75
N TRP A 63 12.19 -0.67 -6.28
CA TRP A 63 13.17 -0.69 -7.36
C TRP A 63 14.59 -0.99 -6.88
N ALA A 64 14.82 -0.94 -5.57
CA ALA A 64 16.11 -1.21 -4.96
C ALA A 64 16.38 -2.71 -4.73
N ASP A 65 15.55 -3.59 -5.28
CA ASP A 65 15.68 -5.04 -5.17
C ASP A 65 16.81 -5.56 -6.07
N ASP A 66 18.05 -5.38 -5.61
CA ASP A 66 19.25 -5.93 -6.23
C ASP A 66 19.79 -7.10 -5.38
N PRO A 67 19.93 -8.31 -5.95
CA PRO A 67 20.46 -9.49 -5.26
C PRO A 67 21.83 -9.27 -4.61
N SER A 68 22.66 -8.40 -5.20
CA SER A 68 24.02 -8.07 -4.76
C SER A 68 24.07 -6.99 -3.68
N ALA A 69 22.94 -6.37 -3.34
CA ALA A 69 22.90 -5.27 -2.40
C ALA A 69 23.12 -5.70 -0.94
N GLY A 70 23.64 -4.76 -0.15
CA GLY A 70 23.88 -4.97 1.28
C GLY A 70 22.59 -5.16 2.11
N PRO A 71 22.70 -5.62 3.38
CA PRO A 71 21.53 -5.95 4.21
C PRO A 71 20.53 -4.81 4.38
N VAL A 72 21.02 -3.57 4.47
CA VAL A 72 20.17 -2.37 4.60
C VAL A 72 19.32 -2.14 3.36
N MET A 73 19.90 -2.33 2.16
CA MET A 73 19.17 -2.14 0.91
C MET A 73 18.09 -3.21 0.73
N LYS A 74 18.38 -4.46 1.13
CA LYS A 74 17.39 -5.55 1.13
C LYS A 74 16.22 -5.26 2.07
N ALA A 75 16.49 -4.69 3.25
CA ALA A 75 15.44 -4.26 4.16
C ALA A 75 14.58 -3.11 3.57
N LEU A 76 15.20 -2.16 2.87
CA LEU A 76 14.48 -1.08 2.18
C LEU A 76 13.64 -1.61 1.01
N ALA A 77 14.17 -2.52 0.20
CA ALA A 77 13.44 -3.17 -0.88
C ALA A 77 12.23 -3.96 -0.35
N TYR A 78 12.36 -4.59 0.82
CA TYR A 78 11.24 -5.25 1.51
C TYR A 78 10.17 -4.26 2.02
N LEU A 79 10.50 -2.99 2.27
CA LEU A 79 9.49 -1.97 2.55
C LEU A 79 8.78 -1.46 1.29
N GLY A 80 9.22 -1.90 0.10
CA GLY A 80 8.57 -1.62 -1.16
C GLY A 80 7.15 -2.17 -1.21
N VAL A 81 6.17 -1.29 -1.34
CA VAL A 81 4.75 -1.69 -1.34
C VAL A 81 4.35 -2.43 -2.62
N THR A 82 5.12 -2.32 -3.69
CA THR A 82 4.85 -2.97 -4.98
C THR A 82 5.43 -4.36 -5.12
N THR A 83 6.51 -4.69 -4.42
CA THR A 83 7.11 -6.04 -4.47
C THR A 83 6.12 -7.08 -3.97
N HIS A 84 5.39 -6.75 -2.90
CA HIS A 84 4.32 -7.56 -2.33
C HIS A 84 3.06 -7.65 -3.23
N MET A 85 2.92 -6.77 -4.22
CA MET A 85 1.77 -6.77 -5.13
C MET A 85 1.92 -7.77 -6.28
N GLU A 86 3.16 -8.05 -6.70
CA GLU A 86 3.43 -8.87 -7.88
C GLU A 86 2.95 -10.32 -7.73
N ASP A 87 3.12 -10.89 -6.54
CA ASP A 87 2.67 -12.26 -6.24
C ASP A 87 1.14 -12.34 -6.21
N LEU A 88 0.47 -11.36 -5.59
CA LEU A 88 -1.00 -11.31 -5.58
C LEU A 88 -1.61 -11.14 -6.97
N VAL A 89 -1.02 -10.32 -7.84
CA VAL A 89 -1.54 -10.11 -9.20
C VAL A 89 -1.44 -11.39 -10.04
N LYS A 90 -0.46 -12.26 -9.75
CA LYS A 90 -0.31 -13.57 -10.39
C LYS A 90 -1.27 -14.65 -9.88
N GLY A 91 -2.12 -14.34 -8.89
CA GLY A 91 -3.03 -15.33 -8.30
C GLY A 91 -2.48 -16.04 -7.06
N VAL A 92 -1.30 -15.66 -6.58
CA VAL A 92 -0.65 -16.27 -5.41
C VAL A 92 -0.87 -15.37 -4.20
N VAL A 93 -1.63 -15.86 -3.21
CA VAL A 93 -1.87 -15.10 -1.98
C VAL A 93 -0.97 -15.67 -0.90
N ASP A 94 0.16 -15.00 -0.67
CA ASP A 94 1.04 -15.31 0.45
C ASP A 94 0.64 -14.54 1.71
N LEU A 95 0.73 -15.21 2.86
CA LEU A 95 0.44 -14.61 4.15
C LEU A 95 1.40 -13.45 4.46
N LYS A 96 2.64 -13.50 3.95
CA LYS A 96 3.68 -12.47 4.13
C LYS A 96 3.20 -11.11 3.60
N ASP A 97 2.57 -11.10 2.43
CA ASP A 97 2.11 -9.88 1.75
C ASP A 97 0.89 -9.32 2.45
N LEU A 98 -0.05 -10.20 2.84
CA LEU A 98 -1.25 -9.80 3.56
C LEU A 98 -0.90 -9.18 4.92
N VAL A 99 0.03 -9.80 5.67
CA VAL A 99 0.50 -9.27 6.95
C VAL A 99 1.23 -7.95 6.77
N PHE A 100 2.05 -7.80 5.72
CA PHE A 100 2.71 -6.54 5.39
C PHE A 100 1.70 -5.40 5.16
N TYR A 101 0.73 -5.60 4.25
CA TYR A 101 -0.29 -4.58 3.94
C TYR A 101 -1.15 -4.24 5.16
N LEU A 102 -1.62 -5.25 5.90
CA LEU A 102 -2.43 -5.01 7.10
C LEU A 102 -1.64 -4.26 8.17
N SER A 103 -0.37 -4.61 8.37
CA SER A 103 0.50 -3.91 9.33
C SER A 103 0.71 -2.45 8.93
N PHE A 104 0.93 -2.18 7.64
CA PHE A 104 1.07 -0.81 7.12
C PHE A 104 -0.21 0.01 7.33
N ILE A 105 -1.38 -0.58 7.03
CA ILE A 105 -2.70 0.08 7.23
C ILE A 105 -2.91 0.41 8.70
N VAL A 106 -2.74 -0.58 9.59
CA VAL A 106 -2.95 -0.41 11.03
C VAL A 106 -1.97 0.62 11.58
N PHE A 107 -0.71 0.58 11.16
CA PHE A 107 0.30 1.56 11.57
C PHE A 107 -0.05 2.99 11.12
N GLY A 108 -0.43 3.18 9.85
CA GLY A 108 -0.85 4.49 9.34
C GLY A 108 -2.08 5.06 10.07
N LEU A 109 -3.10 4.22 10.30
CA LEU A 109 -4.29 4.63 11.06
C LEU A 109 -3.98 4.91 12.53
N PHE A 110 -3.08 4.13 13.14
CA PHE A 110 -2.62 4.37 14.51
C PHE A 110 -1.93 5.73 14.63
N LEU A 111 -1.04 6.07 13.69
CA LEU A 111 -0.38 7.38 13.66
C LEU A 111 -1.38 8.51 13.45
N ALA A 112 -2.36 8.34 12.56
CA ALA A 112 -3.43 9.31 12.36
C ALA A 112 -4.22 9.55 13.67
N HIS A 113 -4.61 8.47 14.34
CA HIS A 113 -5.33 8.53 15.60
C HIS A 113 -4.52 9.26 16.69
N GLN A 114 -3.24 8.91 16.86
CA GLN A 114 -2.34 9.58 17.81
C GLN A 114 -2.15 11.06 17.50
N SER A 115 -2.03 11.42 16.22
CA SER A 115 -1.91 12.80 15.76
C SER A 115 -3.15 13.61 16.16
N VAL A 116 -4.35 13.08 15.91
CA VAL A 116 -5.62 13.72 16.31
C VAL A 116 -5.72 13.87 17.83
N GLN A 117 -5.36 12.84 18.60
CA GLN A 117 -5.38 12.93 20.07
C GLN A 117 -4.43 14.01 20.61
N SER A 118 -3.23 14.11 20.04
CA SER A 118 -2.24 15.14 20.40
C SER A 118 -2.75 16.56 20.12
N GLN A 119 -3.44 16.77 19.00
CA GLN A 119 -4.07 18.06 18.69
C GLN A 119 -5.18 18.39 19.70
N ARG A 120 -5.95 17.40 20.13
CA ARG A 120 -7.03 17.59 21.11
C ARG A 120 -6.52 18.02 22.49
N TRP A 121 -5.35 17.57 22.91
CA TRP A 121 -4.75 18.00 24.19
C TRP A 121 -4.12 19.40 24.15
N ARG A 122 -3.90 19.93 22.94
CA ARG A 122 -3.29 21.26 22.74
C ARG A 122 -4.34 22.36 22.51
N ALA A 123 -5.60 21.99 22.27
CA ALA A 123 -6.73 22.89 22.10
C ALA A 123 -7.44 23.12 23.44
#